data_AF-A0A933GVY4-F1
#
_entry.id   AF-A0A933GVY4-F1
#
_cell.length_a   1.000
_cell.length_b   1.000
_cell.length_c   1.000
_cell.angle_alpha   90.00
_cell.angle_beta   90.00
_cell.angle_gamma   90.00
#
_symmetry.space_group_name_H-M   'P 1'
#
loop_
_entity.id
_entity.type
_entity.pdbx_description
1 polymer ?
#
loop_
_entity_poly.entity_id
_entity_poly.type
_entity_poly.pdbx_seq_one_letter_code
_entity_poly.pdbx_strand_id
1 'polypeptide(L)'
;MERIESSIPILGTVLLVLMAGLLVYAQIRVKRRARLVGRCRELGRMFAAGREDEARHEFERVLSAAPGAAVFARCARALAESGAPTLALRAVGRARDLAPADAAVLEEAAQALLAAGEPGGALSLFSQVSVLRPDDADVRLEVARLAEGAGRSRFATRSLQRYLELRPGDSVVAEECARNLVAMGDAESAERILVAALAELRKKMERGDFWVLGDSAFREEYDRLTELYREVAGDRASAEKAVDGPAAAGLLDGGAGVNYRLTGYSILVDSTRRPRRIAVPRQQDLKEVADRLLATGPDRPEGHEDLGLYWLREGKSAEARVEFERAVVLDDQAWPAYVGLGAAMDAWKHPPRRKLAHVLERVEESSGLEPLAPAWRSLTEYERKYFALCVAPAAWAVPKILGEGGRTHILSLDARVTDIDLFRSVRGAIHNEDQRRYDAIGGIAEGPTSATKIEELYTTHPLGGWTLAHEFGHQVHAVLGFLECEEIRKLLDRFRSAGYLGDAYGLTNEFEFFACGYERYAIRQALSSSPLDELHEADVEFGLDRFFRSLG
;
A
#
# COMPACT_ATOMS: atom_id res chain seq x y z
N MET A 1 61.68 56.80 -29.42
CA MET A 1 61.70 55.33 -29.44
C MET A 1 62.91 54.90 -28.63
N GLU A 2 62.76 54.79 -27.31
CA GLU A 2 63.66 54.13 -26.36
C GLU A 2 63.13 54.38 -24.93
N ARG A 3 63.15 53.34 -24.07
CA ARG A 3 62.67 53.28 -22.67
C ARG A 3 61.25 52.79 -22.39
N ILE A 4 60.78 51.72 -23.03
CA ILE A 4 59.68 50.91 -22.47
C ILE A 4 60.06 49.43 -22.26
N GLU A 5 61.21 48.97 -22.76
CA GLU A 5 61.60 47.55 -22.67
C GLU A 5 62.29 47.12 -21.35
N SER A 6 62.64 48.03 -20.43
CA SER A 6 63.40 47.66 -19.21
C SER A 6 62.54 47.31 -17.98
N SER A 7 61.22 47.46 -18.03
CA SER A 7 60.35 47.38 -16.84
C SER A 7 59.51 46.10 -16.73
N ILE A 8 59.42 45.32 -17.82
CA ILE A 8 58.66 44.06 -17.88
C ILE A 8 59.25 42.95 -16.97
N PRO A 9 60.58 42.73 -16.89
CA PRO A 9 61.11 41.71 -15.97
C PRO A 9 60.95 42.13 -14.51
N ILE A 10 60.96 43.42 -14.20
CA ILE A 10 60.79 43.94 -12.83
C ILE A 10 59.36 43.68 -12.33
N LEU A 11 58.34 43.94 -13.15
CA LEU A 11 56.94 43.67 -12.79
C LEU A 11 56.67 42.16 -12.59
N GLY A 12 57.22 41.31 -13.47
CA GLY A 12 57.09 39.85 -13.35
C GLY A 12 57.78 39.31 -12.09
N THR A 13 58.93 39.86 -11.72
CA THR A 13 59.67 39.47 -10.52
C THR A 13 58.95 39.91 -9.24
N VAL A 14 58.38 41.12 -9.22
CA VAL A 14 57.58 41.62 -8.09
C VAL A 14 56.33 40.77 -7.87
N LEU A 15 55.63 40.38 -8.94
CA LEU A 15 54.46 39.51 -8.85
C LEU A 15 54.83 38.11 -8.31
N LEU A 16 55.96 37.54 -8.75
CA LEU A 16 56.48 36.26 -8.25
C LEU A 16 56.86 36.32 -6.76
N VAL A 17 57.48 37.40 -6.30
CA VAL A 17 57.83 37.59 -4.88
C VAL A 17 56.56 37.77 -4.03
N LEU A 18 55.55 38.50 -4.51
CA LEU A 18 54.27 38.65 -3.83
C LEU A 18 53.51 37.31 -3.73
N MET A 19 53.49 36.53 -4.82
CA MET A 19 52.89 35.20 -4.84
C MET A 19 53.62 34.23 -3.91
N ALA A 20 54.96 34.24 -3.90
CA ALA A 20 55.77 33.45 -2.98
C ALA A 20 55.54 33.87 -1.51
N GLY A 21 55.43 35.18 -1.24
CA GLY A 21 55.11 35.72 0.08
C GLY A 21 53.72 35.31 0.58
N LEU A 22 52.70 35.34 -0.29
CA LEU A 22 51.36 34.85 0.01
C LEU A 22 51.34 33.35 0.27
N LEU A 23 52.11 32.56 -0.49
CA LEU A 23 52.23 31.11 -0.29
C LEU A 23 52.90 30.78 1.05
N VAL A 24 54.00 31.46 1.41
CA VAL A 24 54.68 31.31 2.70
C VAL A 24 53.76 31.73 3.85
N TYR A 25 53.04 32.84 3.70
CA TYR A 25 52.06 33.30 4.69
C TYR A 25 50.93 32.28 4.88
N ALA A 26 50.40 31.72 3.79
CA ALA A 26 49.39 30.66 3.83
C ALA A 26 49.92 29.40 4.53
N GLN A 27 51.15 28.96 4.22
CA GLN A 27 51.79 27.82 4.88
C GLN A 27 52.00 28.05 6.39
N ILE A 28 52.42 29.24 6.80
CA ILE A 28 52.55 29.61 8.22
C ILE A 28 51.19 29.55 8.91
N ARG A 29 50.14 30.09 8.27
CA ARG A 29 48.77 30.07 8.82
C ARG A 29 48.24 28.63 8.96
N VAL A 30 48.51 27.77 7.98
CA VAL A 30 48.13 26.34 8.01
C VAL A 30 48.87 25.60 9.13
N LYS A 31 50.20 25.78 9.25
CA LYS A 31 50.99 25.15 10.34
C LYS A 31 50.54 25.65 11.72
N ARG A 32 50.27 26.94 11.88
CA ARG A 32 49.76 27.52 13.14
C ARG A 32 48.38 26.96 13.49
N ARG A 33 47.48 26.84 12.51
CA ARG A 33 46.16 26.22 12.68
C ARG A 33 46.28 24.75 13.08
N ALA A 34 47.13 23.98 12.41
CA ALA A 34 47.36 22.56 12.71
C ALA A 34 47.91 22.37 14.14
N ARG A 35 48.83 23.23 14.58
CA ARG A 35 49.36 23.21 15.95
C ARG A 35 48.27 23.49 16.98
N LEU A 36 47.39 24.46 16.73
CA LEU A 36 46.30 24.80 17.64
C LEU A 36 45.22 23.70 17.69
N VAL A 37 44.91 23.07 16.55
CA VAL A 37 44.04 21.87 16.52
C VAL A 37 44.67 20.70 17.28
N GLY A 38 45.99 20.50 17.17
CA GLY A 38 46.73 19.50 17.94
C GLY A 38 46.62 19.71 19.44
N ARG A 39 46.78 20.97 19.90
CA ARG A 39 46.58 21.36 21.31
C ARG A 39 45.17 21.06 21.81
N CYS A 40 44.17 21.22 20.95
CA CYS A 40 42.80 20.90 21.32
C CYS A 40 42.53 19.40 21.52
N ARG A 41 43.28 18.51 20.85
CA ARG A 41 43.24 17.08 21.16
C ARG A 41 43.97 16.76 22.46
N GLU A 42 45.08 17.43 22.70
CA GLU A 42 45.85 17.28 23.94
C GLU A 42 45.04 17.71 25.16
N LEU A 43 44.27 18.80 25.02
CA LEU A 43 43.28 19.26 25.99
C LEU A 43 42.27 18.18 26.38
N GLY A 44 41.66 17.53 25.39
CA GLY A 44 40.74 16.41 25.62
C GLY A 44 41.42 15.28 26.38
N ARG A 45 42.62 14.87 25.96
CA ARG A 45 43.39 13.81 26.65
C ARG A 45 43.76 14.15 28.09
N MET A 46 44.15 15.40 28.36
CA MET A 46 44.47 15.86 29.72
C MET A 46 43.24 15.73 30.63
N PHE A 47 42.08 16.13 30.13
CA PHE A 47 40.83 16.00 30.86
C PHE A 47 40.43 14.54 31.09
N ALA A 48 40.49 13.69 30.05
CA ALA A 48 40.23 12.25 30.17
C ALA A 48 41.18 11.54 31.14
N ALA A 49 42.39 12.06 31.33
CA ALA A 49 43.37 11.59 32.31
C ALA A 49 43.18 12.19 33.71
N GLY A 50 42.09 12.92 33.98
CA GLY A 50 41.79 13.56 35.26
C GLY A 50 42.63 14.82 35.57
N ARG A 51 43.43 15.31 34.62
CA ARG A 51 44.30 16.49 34.76
C ARG A 51 43.55 17.76 34.38
N GLU A 52 42.46 18.03 35.11
CA GLU A 52 41.51 19.09 34.76
C GLU A 52 42.12 20.50 34.81
N ASP A 53 42.96 20.80 35.81
CA ASP A 53 43.58 22.12 35.93
C ASP A 53 44.58 22.42 34.80
N GLU A 54 45.30 21.40 34.34
CA GLU A 54 46.21 21.53 33.19
C GLU A 54 45.43 21.72 31.88
N ALA A 55 44.31 21.01 31.73
CA ALA A 55 43.41 21.21 30.60
C ALA A 55 42.82 22.63 30.60
N ARG A 56 42.41 23.17 31.76
CA ARG A 56 41.93 24.56 31.87
C ARG A 56 43.02 25.57 31.49
N HIS A 57 44.24 25.38 31.98
CA HIS A 57 45.36 26.26 31.67
C HIS A 57 45.71 26.24 30.18
N GLU A 58 45.78 25.06 29.55
CA GLU A 58 46.05 24.95 28.12
C GLU A 58 44.89 25.53 27.28
N PHE A 59 43.65 25.50 27.78
CA PHE A 59 42.50 26.12 27.11
C PHE A 59 42.60 27.65 27.12
N GLU A 60 43.04 28.26 28.23
CA GLU A 60 43.34 29.69 28.30
C GLU A 60 44.46 30.11 27.33
N ARG A 61 45.43 29.22 27.09
CA ARG A 61 46.46 29.44 26.06
C ARG A 61 45.90 29.38 24.64
N VAL A 62 44.94 28.48 24.38
CA VAL A 62 44.21 28.45 23.10
C VAL A 62 43.40 29.73 22.92
N LEU A 63 42.71 30.21 23.96
CA LEU A 63 41.98 31.49 23.94
C LEU A 63 42.92 32.67 23.65
N SER A 64 44.05 32.74 24.35
CA SER A 64 45.06 33.81 24.19
C SER A 64 45.68 33.84 22.79
N ALA A 65 45.70 32.70 22.10
CA ALA A 65 46.23 32.62 20.73
C ALA A 65 45.27 33.19 19.66
N ALA A 66 44.04 33.57 20.06
CA ALA A 66 42.97 34.11 19.23
C ALA A 66 42.74 33.33 17.92
N PRO A 67 42.48 32.00 17.97
CA PRO A 67 42.24 31.21 16.79
C PRO A 67 40.89 31.54 16.14
N GLY A 68 40.74 31.21 14.86
CA GLY A 68 39.46 31.37 14.15
C GLY A 68 38.40 30.35 14.59
N ALA A 69 37.14 30.63 14.25
CA ALA A 69 35.96 29.88 14.67
C ALA A 69 36.06 28.35 14.48
N ALA A 70 36.58 27.90 13.33
CA ALA A 70 36.72 26.47 13.01
C ALA A 70 37.73 25.71 13.91
N VAL A 71 38.67 26.41 14.56
CA VAL A 71 39.53 25.78 15.57
C VAL A 71 38.73 25.59 16.85
N PHE A 72 38.01 26.63 17.32
CA PHE A 72 37.17 26.53 18.51
C PHE A 72 36.09 25.44 18.39
N ALA A 73 35.43 25.28 17.24
CA ALA A 73 34.46 24.20 17.03
C ALA A 73 35.10 22.80 17.17
N ARG A 74 36.30 22.59 16.61
CA ARG A 74 37.05 21.33 16.79
C ARG A 74 37.54 21.12 18.21
N CYS A 75 37.91 22.19 18.91
CA CYS A 75 38.26 22.12 20.32
C CYS A 75 37.05 21.73 21.17
N ALA A 76 35.88 22.29 20.88
CA ALA A 76 34.64 21.94 21.54
C ALA A 76 34.35 20.44 21.41
N ARG A 77 34.46 19.89 20.20
CA ARG A 77 34.22 18.45 19.97
C ARG A 77 35.19 17.55 20.73
N ALA A 78 36.49 17.86 20.67
CA ALA A 78 37.51 17.09 21.39
C ALA A 78 37.31 17.14 22.91
N LEU A 79 36.92 18.29 23.46
CA LEU A 79 36.61 18.46 24.89
C LEU A 79 35.33 17.71 25.28
N ALA A 80 34.29 17.75 24.45
CA ALA A 80 33.03 17.05 24.68
C ALA A 80 33.22 15.52 24.70
N GLU A 81 33.88 14.96 23.68
CA GLU A 81 34.21 13.53 23.59
C GLU A 81 35.07 13.03 24.77
N SER A 82 35.82 13.94 25.40
CA SER A 82 36.70 13.64 26.53
C SER A 82 36.03 13.85 27.90
N GLY A 83 34.72 14.11 27.95
CA GLY A 83 33.97 14.28 29.18
C GLY A 83 34.07 15.66 29.84
N ALA A 84 34.48 16.70 29.09
CA ALA A 84 34.67 18.08 29.58
C ALA A 84 33.56 19.05 29.10
N PRO A 85 32.27 18.84 29.46
CA PRO A 85 31.14 19.56 28.86
C PRO A 85 31.21 21.08 29.09
N THR A 86 31.66 21.53 30.25
CA THR A 86 31.77 22.97 30.57
C THR A 86 32.74 23.71 29.66
N LEU A 87 33.90 23.12 29.37
CA LEU A 87 34.90 23.72 28.47
C LEU A 87 34.44 23.60 27.01
N ALA A 88 33.77 22.50 26.65
CA ALA A 88 33.16 22.34 25.33
C ALA A 88 32.13 23.45 25.05
N LEU A 89 31.22 23.73 25.99
CA LEU A 89 30.23 24.81 25.87
C LEU A 89 30.86 26.19 25.70
N ARG A 90 31.94 26.50 26.42
CA ARG A 90 32.71 27.74 26.24
C ARG A 90 33.32 27.82 24.84
N ALA A 91 33.89 26.72 24.34
CA ALA A 91 34.46 26.66 23.01
C ALA A 91 33.39 26.79 21.91
N VAL A 92 32.20 26.18 22.08
CA VAL A 92 31.03 26.37 21.21
C VAL A 92 30.62 27.84 21.16
N GLY A 93 30.53 28.51 22.31
CA GLY A 93 30.19 29.94 22.39
C GLY A 93 31.15 30.79 21.55
N ARG A 94 32.46 30.60 21.71
CA ARG A 94 33.48 31.31 20.93
C ARG A 94 33.42 31.01 19.43
N ALA A 95 33.14 29.77 19.04
CA ALA A 95 32.98 29.41 17.64
C ALA A 95 31.80 30.17 17.01
N ARG A 96 30.68 30.26 17.73
CA ARG A 96 29.47 30.98 17.28
C ARG A 96 29.67 32.50 17.23
N ASP A 97 30.33 33.09 18.22
CA ASP A 97 30.62 34.53 18.24
C ASP A 97 31.46 34.96 17.03
N LEU A 98 32.43 34.12 16.65
CA LEU A 98 33.37 34.42 15.57
C LEU A 98 32.83 34.14 14.17
N ALA A 99 31.88 33.21 14.04
CA ALA A 99 31.28 32.84 12.75
C ALA A 99 29.81 32.41 12.91
N PRO A 100 28.88 33.34 13.20
CA PRO A 100 27.49 33.01 13.55
C PRO A 100 26.66 32.47 12.39
N ALA A 101 27.15 32.56 11.14
CA ALA A 101 26.45 32.11 9.94
C ALA A 101 27.33 31.20 9.05
N ASP A 102 28.41 30.64 9.59
CA ASP A 102 29.21 29.63 8.88
C ASP A 102 28.65 28.24 9.19
N ALA A 103 27.97 27.65 8.20
CA ALA A 103 27.31 26.35 8.36
C ALA A 103 28.27 25.24 8.82
N ALA A 104 29.53 25.24 8.37
CA ALA A 104 30.50 24.20 8.74
C ALA A 104 30.96 24.35 10.20
N VAL A 105 31.08 25.59 10.68
CA VAL A 105 31.40 25.88 12.08
C VAL A 105 30.22 25.55 12.99
N LEU A 106 29.00 25.93 12.58
CA LEU A 106 27.78 25.66 13.34
C LEU A 106 27.49 24.17 13.46
N GLU A 107 27.73 23.39 12.40
CA GLU A 107 27.54 21.93 12.39
C GLU A 107 28.55 21.23 13.32
N GLU A 108 29.84 21.56 13.25
CA GLU A 108 30.85 21.02 14.18
C GLU A 108 30.58 21.43 15.64
N ALA A 109 30.07 22.65 15.85
CA ALA A 109 29.62 23.09 17.17
C ALA A 109 28.38 22.33 17.66
N ALA A 110 27.44 21.99 16.76
CA ALA A 110 26.26 21.19 17.08
C ALA A 110 26.64 19.76 17.46
N GLN A 111 27.57 19.14 16.72
CA GLN A 111 28.13 17.83 17.06
C GLN A 111 28.82 17.84 18.43
N ALA A 112 29.57 18.91 18.75
CA ALA A 112 30.16 19.07 20.08
C ALA A 112 29.10 19.17 21.20
N LEU A 113 27.95 19.80 20.94
CA LEU A 113 26.85 19.86 21.89
C LEU A 113 26.20 18.48 22.11
N LEU A 114 26.04 17.66 21.06
CA LEU A 114 25.57 16.28 21.21
C LEU A 114 26.51 15.44 22.07
N ALA A 115 27.81 15.50 21.79
CA ALA A 115 28.82 14.80 22.58
C ALA A 115 28.88 15.29 24.05
N ALA A 116 28.49 16.55 24.31
CA ALA A 116 28.42 17.11 25.65
C ALA A 116 27.10 16.78 26.38
N GLY A 117 26.17 16.06 25.77
CA GLY A 117 24.87 15.73 26.37
C GLY A 117 23.85 16.88 26.31
N GLU A 118 24.01 17.82 25.39
CA GLU A 118 23.20 19.03 25.25
C GLU A 118 22.35 19.03 23.95
N PRO A 119 21.40 18.10 23.79
CA PRO A 119 20.64 17.91 22.54
C PRO A 119 19.76 19.11 22.18
N GLY A 120 19.26 19.86 23.16
CA GLY A 120 18.48 21.08 22.90
C GLY A 120 19.30 22.20 22.25
N GLY A 121 20.56 22.35 22.68
CA GLY A 121 21.50 23.27 22.06
C GLY A 121 21.91 22.81 20.66
N ALA A 122 22.17 21.51 20.49
CA ALA A 122 22.48 20.93 19.19
C ALA A 122 21.33 21.13 18.17
N LEU A 123 20.08 20.89 18.58
CA LEU A 123 18.89 21.12 17.75
C LEU A 123 18.82 22.57 17.25
N SER A 124 19.13 23.54 18.11
CA SER A 124 19.17 24.96 17.75
C SER A 124 20.23 25.28 16.69
N LEU A 125 21.42 24.67 16.79
CA LEU A 125 22.50 24.86 15.82
C LEU A 125 22.23 24.14 14.51
N PHE A 126 21.83 22.86 14.55
CA PHE A 126 21.46 22.12 13.34
C PHE A 126 20.28 22.77 12.60
N SER A 127 19.32 23.36 13.31
CA SER A 127 18.23 24.14 12.69
C SER A 127 18.73 25.39 11.96
N GLN A 128 19.83 26.02 12.42
CA GLN A 128 20.45 27.12 11.68
C GLN A 128 21.24 26.60 10.47
N VAL A 129 21.94 25.46 10.62
CA VAL A 129 22.64 24.80 9.51
C VAL A 129 21.66 24.43 8.39
N SER A 130 20.47 23.90 8.72
CA SER A 130 19.46 23.52 7.73
C SER A 130 18.86 24.71 6.97
N VAL A 131 18.88 25.91 7.55
CA VAL A 131 18.51 27.16 6.85
C VAL A 131 19.63 27.61 5.91
N LEU A 132 20.89 27.48 6.32
CA LEU A 132 22.06 27.85 5.51
C LEU A 132 22.35 26.85 4.39
N ARG A 133 21.97 25.59 4.56
CA ARG A 133 22.12 24.50 3.59
C ARG A 133 20.76 23.82 3.36
N PRO A 134 19.86 24.45 2.60
CA PRO A 134 18.51 23.91 2.41
C PRO A 134 18.46 22.61 1.62
N ASP A 135 19.52 22.27 0.88
CA ASP A 135 19.59 21.07 0.03
C ASP A 135 20.40 19.93 0.68
N ASP A 136 20.81 20.10 1.94
CA ASP A 136 21.53 19.08 2.71
C ASP A 136 20.53 18.18 3.45
N ALA A 137 20.23 17.03 2.84
CA ALA A 137 19.28 16.06 3.39
C ALA A 137 19.75 15.50 4.75
N ASP A 138 21.04 15.21 4.90
CA ASP A 138 21.55 14.59 6.13
C ASP A 138 21.36 15.52 7.34
N VAL A 139 21.61 16.82 7.17
CA VAL A 139 21.32 17.82 8.20
C VAL A 139 19.83 17.87 8.55
N ARG A 140 18.92 17.73 7.57
CA ARG A 140 17.48 17.74 7.82
C ARG A 140 17.02 16.52 8.62
N LEU A 141 17.58 15.34 8.34
CA LEU A 141 17.31 14.13 9.10
C LEU A 141 17.81 14.24 10.54
N GLU A 142 19.00 14.82 10.75
CA GLU A 142 19.53 15.08 12.09
C GLU A 142 18.65 16.07 12.87
N VAL A 143 18.15 17.14 12.24
CA VAL A 143 17.18 18.05 12.86
C VAL A 143 15.90 17.30 13.25
N ALA A 144 15.40 16.40 12.40
CA ALA A 144 14.20 15.63 12.67
C ALA A 144 14.36 14.75 13.92
N ARG A 145 15.42 13.95 13.99
CA ARG A 145 15.73 13.05 15.11
C ARG A 145 15.88 13.80 16.43
N LEU A 146 16.59 14.93 16.41
CA LEU A 146 16.77 15.76 17.60
C LEU A 146 15.48 16.44 18.04
N ALA A 147 14.63 16.82 17.09
CA ALA A 147 13.31 17.36 17.39
C ALA A 147 12.39 16.30 18.02
N GLU A 148 12.44 15.07 17.53
CA GLU A 148 11.68 13.94 18.05
C GLU A 148 12.10 13.57 19.47
N GLY A 149 13.41 13.44 19.73
CA GLY A 149 13.94 13.22 21.08
C GLY A 149 13.61 14.35 22.06
N ALA A 150 13.36 15.56 21.56
CA ALA A 150 12.88 16.71 22.35
C ALA A 150 11.35 16.77 22.49
N GLY A 151 10.60 15.77 22.02
CA GLY A 151 9.14 15.73 22.02
C GLY A 151 8.47 16.75 21.10
N ARG A 152 9.22 17.32 20.13
CA ARG A 152 8.73 18.33 19.17
C ARG A 152 8.24 17.65 17.89
N SER A 153 7.26 16.74 18.01
CA SER A 153 6.80 15.88 16.91
C SER A 153 6.44 16.66 15.64
N ARG A 154 5.67 17.76 15.74
CA ARG A 154 5.32 18.62 14.58
C ARG A 154 6.52 19.24 13.87
N PHE A 155 7.62 19.49 14.58
CA PHE A 155 8.85 20.02 13.98
C PHE A 155 9.71 18.91 13.37
N ALA A 156 9.75 17.74 14.03
CA ALA A 156 10.36 16.53 13.50
C ALA A 156 9.73 16.14 12.16
N THR A 157 8.41 15.99 12.12
CA THR A 157 7.69 15.58 10.90
C THR A 157 7.89 16.52 9.73
N ARG A 158 7.87 17.84 9.94
CA ARG A 158 8.17 18.80 8.86
C ARG A 158 9.60 18.65 8.33
N SER A 159 10.54 18.31 9.20
CA SER A 159 11.93 18.07 8.82
C SER A 159 12.08 16.76 8.04
N LEU A 160 11.36 15.69 8.42
CA LEU A 160 11.26 14.43 7.68
C LEU A 160 10.62 14.63 6.29
N GLN A 161 9.52 15.37 6.20
CA GLN A 161 8.88 15.69 4.91
C GLN A 161 9.86 16.37 3.96
N ARG A 162 10.60 17.38 4.45
CA ARG A 162 11.58 18.09 3.63
C ARG A 162 12.82 17.25 3.32
N TYR A 163 13.17 16.28 4.16
CA TYR A 163 14.16 15.25 3.83
C TYR A 163 13.68 14.39 2.65
N LEU A 164 12.43 13.93 2.68
CA LEU A 164 11.84 13.09 1.64
C LEU A 164 11.68 13.83 0.31
N GLU A 165 11.49 15.15 0.33
CA GLU A 165 11.54 15.96 -0.90
C GLU A 165 12.93 15.92 -1.58
N LEU A 166 14.01 15.77 -0.81
CA LEU A 166 15.39 15.64 -1.32
C LEU A 166 15.77 14.19 -1.62
N ARG A 167 15.22 13.24 -0.87
CA ARG A 167 15.47 11.79 -0.99
C ARG A 167 14.15 11.01 -0.99
N PRO A 168 13.37 11.07 -2.10
CA PRO A 168 12.03 10.49 -2.14
C PRO A 168 12.01 8.96 -2.11
N GLY A 169 13.14 8.31 -2.39
CA GLY A 169 13.28 6.86 -2.38
C GLY A 169 13.74 6.26 -1.05
N ASP A 170 13.75 7.04 0.04
CA ASP A 170 14.04 6.56 1.39
C ASP A 170 12.74 6.13 2.09
N SER A 171 12.38 4.88 1.87
CA SER A 171 11.18 4.21 2.40
C SER A 171 11.13 4.14 3.92
N VAL A 172 12.29 3.98 4.58
CA VAL A 172 12.39 3.90 6.05
C VAL A 172 11.98 5.24 6.65
N VAL A 173 12.50 6.34 6.11
CA VAL A 173 12.11 7.68 6.57
C VAL A 173 10.67 8.01 6.15
N ALA A 174 10.19 7.49 5.01
CA ALA A 174 8.80 7.63 4.61
C ALA A 174 7.84 6.94 5.61
N GLU A 175 8.19 5.74 6.06
CA GLU A 175 7.44 5.00 7.08
C GLU A 175 7.40 5.78 8.40
N GLU A 176 8.55 6.25 8.90
CA GLU A 176 8.67 7.06 10.11
C GLU A 176 7.83 8.34 10.02
N CYS A 177 7.91 9.05 8.89
CA CYS A 177 7.14 10.26 8.64
C CYS A 177 5.64 9.98 8.61
N ALA A 178 5.21 8.90 7.95
CA ALA A 178 3.81 8.51 7.85
C ALA A 178 3.22 8.15 9.23
N ARG A 179 3.93 7.34 10.03
CA ARG A 179 3.50 7.01 11.40
C ARG A 179 3.36 8.26 12.28
N ASN A 180 4.32 9.19 12.18
CA ASN A 180 4.25 10.46 12.89
C ASN A 180 3.04 11.30 12.47
N LEU A 181 2.72 11.33 11.17
CA LEU A 181 1.54 12.02 10.64
C LEU A 181 0.23 11.38 11.13
N VAL A 182 0.13 10.05 11.13
CA VAL A 182 -1.02 9.31 11.69
C VAL A 182 -1.21 9.63 13.17
N ALA A 183 -0.14 9.60 13.97
CA ALA A 183 -0.20 9.95 15.39
C ALA A 183 -0.66 11.40 15.65
N MET A 184 -0.47 12.30 14.68
CA MET A 184 -0.96 13.69 14.72
C MET A 184 -2.36 13.87 14.12
N GLY A 185 -2.98 12.80 13.60
CA GLY A 185 -4.29 12.82 12.94
C GLY A 185 -4.26 13.31 11.48
N ASP A 186 -3.09 13.44 10.86
CA ASP A 186 -2.92 13.87 9.47
C ASP A 186 -2.69 12.67 8.53
N ALA A 187 -3.66 11.77 8.51
CA ALA A 187 -3.62 10.56 7.67
C ALA A 187 -3.58 10.88 6.16
N GLU A 188 -4.11 12.02 5.72
CA GLU A 188 -4.05 12.44 4.30
C GLU A 188 -2.61 12.72 3.86
N SER A 189 -1.83 13.45 4.65
CA SER A 189 -0.42 13.66 4.36
C SER A 189 0.40 12.37 4.48
N ALA A 190 0.04 11.49 5.43
CA ALA A 190 0.69 10.19 5.57
C ALA A 190 0.50 9.36 4.29
N GLU A 191 -0.73 9.29 3.79
CA GLU A 191 -1.07 8.58 2.55
C GLU A 191 -0.24 9.09 1.37
N ARG A 192 -0.15 10.41 1.17
CA ARG A 192 0.67 11.01 0.10
C ARG A 192 2.14 10.60 0.17
N ILE A 193 2.71 10.58 1.37
CA ILE A 193 4.12 10.17 1.58
C ILE A 193 4.31 8.69 1.24
N LEU A 194 3.40 7.83 1.70
CA LEU A 194 3.46 6.39 1.45
C LEU A 194 3.33 6.06 -0.04
N VAL A 195 2.39 6.70 -0.74
CA VAL A 195 2.22 6.53 -2.19
C VAL A 195 3.47 6.96 -2.96
N ALA A 196 4.07 8.10 -2.60
CA ALA A 196 5.30 8.57 -3.24
C ALA A 196 6.48 7.61 -3.01
N ALA A 197 6.63 7.09 -1.80
CA ALA A 197 7.69 6.14 -1.46
C ALA A 197 7.50 4.79 -2.16
N LEU A 198 6.27 4.25 -2.21
CA LEU A 198 5.94 3.04 -2.98
C LEU A 198 6.27 3.23 -4.47
N ALA A 199 5.99 4.41 -5.04
CA ALA A 199 6.31 4.74 -6.43
C ALA A 199 7.81 4.68 -6.72
N GLU A 200 8.64 5.21 -5.82
CA GLU A 200 10.10 5.12 -5.96
C GLU A 200 10.62 3.69 -5.78
N LEU A 201 10.05 2.90 -4.87
CA LEU A 201 10.40 1.48 -4.73
C LEU A 201 10.06 0.70 -6.00
N ARG A 202 8.85 0.89 -6.57
CA ARG A 202 8.47 0.21 -7.82
C ARG A 202 9.40 0.56 -8.97
N LYS A 203 9.80 1.84 -9.11
CA LYS A 203 10.79 2.24 -10.12
C LYS A 203 12.15 1.55 -9.90
N LYS A 204 12.62 1.39 -8.66
CA LYS A 204 13.85 0.63 -8.36
C LYS A 204 13.71 -0.84 -8.76
N MET A 205 12.53 -1.43 -8.49
CA MET A 205 12.21 -2.81 -8.88
C MET A 205 12.26 -2.99 -10.40
N GLU A 206 11.59 -2.10 -11.15
CA GLU A 206 11.54 -2.13 -12.63
C GLU A 206 12.93 -1.97 -13.27
N ARG A 207 13.81 -1.15 -12.67
CA ARG A 207 15.20 -0.97 -13.12
C ARG A 207 16.11 -2.15 -12.75
N GLY A 208 15.69 -3.01 -11.83
CA GLY A 208 16.51 -4.08 -11.28
C GLY A 208 17.56 -3.59 -10.27
N ASP A 209 17.36 -2.45 -9.63
CA ASP A 209 18.34 -1.83 -8.71
C ASP A 209 18.28 -2.41 -7.26
N PHE A 210 17.45 -3.43 -7.02
CA PHE A 210 17.16 -3.97 -5.68
C PHE A 210 18.17 -5.00 -5.15
N TRP A 211 19.17 -5.38 -5.96
CA TRP A 211 20.21 -6.35 -5.56
C TRP A 211 21.06 -5.91 -4.36
N VAL A 212 21.05 -4.62 -4.01
CA VAL A 212 21.81 -4.05 -2.88
C VAL A 212 21.26 -4.51 -1.51
N LEU A 213 19.94 -4.71 -1.40
CA LEU A 213 19.28 -5.19 -0.16
C LEU A 213 19.11 -6.71 -0.16
N GLY A 214 19.21 -7.36 -1.33
CA GLY A 214 18.78 -8.74 -1.54
C GLY A 214 17.27 -8.81 -1.79
N ASP A 215 16.85 -9.72 -2.68
CA ASP A 215 15.45 -9.85 -3.14
C ASP A 215 14.43 -9.98 -1.99
N SER A 216 14.81 -10.70 -0.92
CA SER A 216 13.97 -10.90 0.26
C SER A 216 13.75 -9.62 1.08
N ALA A 217 14.81 -8.82 1.31
CA ALA A 217 14.70 -7.64 2.16
C ALA A 217 13.97 -6.49 1.45
N PHE A 218 14.17 -6.36 0.13
CA PHE A 218 13.42 -5.41 -0.68
C PHE A 218 11.92 -5.74 -0.69
N ARG A 219 11.56 -7.02 -0.85
CA ARG A 219 10.17 -7.46 -0.80
C ARG A 219 9.53 -7.18 0.56
N GLU A 220 10.23 -7.50 1.64
CA GLU A 220 9.75 -7.21 3.00
C GLU A 220 9.51 -5.71 3.23
N GLU A 221 10.40 -4.86 2.71
CA GLU A 221 10.24 -3.40 2.78
C GLU A 221 9.03 -2.90 1.99
N TYR A 222 8.84 -3.39 0.76
CA TYR A 222 7.68 -3.06 -0.06
C TYR A 222 6.37 -3.52 0.59
N ASP A 223 6.34 -4.73 1.13
CA ASP A 223 5.17 -5.32 1.79
C ASP A 223 4.82 -4.54 3.07
N ARG A 224 5.82 -4.20 3.91
CA ARG A 224 5.61 -3.36 5.11
C ARG A 224 4.99 -2.00 4.77
N LEU A 225 5.52 -1.33 3.75
CA LEU A 225 5.04 -0.01 3.36
C LEU A 225 3.64 -0.08 2.75
N THR A 226 3.35 -1.15 2.00
CA THR A 226 2.02 -1.42 1.44
C THR A 226 1.00 -1.68 2.55
N GLU A 227 1.40 -2.41 3.60
CA GLU A 227 0.51 -2.67 4.74
C GLU A 227 0.21 -1.41 5.54
N LEU A 228 1.23 -0.61 5.84
CA LEU A 228 1.02 0.68 6.49
C LEU A 228 0.13 1.60 5.63
N TYR A 229 0.31 1.60 4.31
CA TYR A 229 -0.58 2.33 3.40
C TYR A 229 -2.03 1.88 3.52
N ARG A 230 -2.29 0.56 3.55
CA ARG A 230 -3.65 0.03 3.73
C ARG A 230 -4.26 0.42 5.07
N GLU A 231 -3.47 0.41 6.14
CA GLU A 231 -3.91 0.87 7.47
C GLU A 231 -4.32 2.35 7.40
N VAL A 232 -3.45 3.22 6.89
CA VAL A 232 -3.71 4.67 6.79
C VAL A 232 -4.90 4.98 5.87
N ALA A 233 -5.01 4.29 4.74
CA ALA A 233 -6.08 4.50 3.77
C ALA A 233 -7.42 3.91 4.23
N GLY A 234 -7.40 2.70 4.81
CA GLY A 234 -8.58 1.99 5.31
C GLY A 234 -9.27 2.70 6.48
N ASP A 235 -8.52 3.39 7.33
CA ASP A 235 -9.09 4.21 8.42
C ASP A 235 -9.81 5.48 7.91
N ARG A 236 -9.48 5.95 6.69
CA ARG A 236 -10.09 7.15 6.08
C ARG A 236 -11.14 6.83 5.04
N ALA A 237 -11.03 5.70 4.39
CA ALA A 237 -11.78 5.37 3.19
C ALA A 237 -12.13 3.89 3.19
N SER A 238 -13.26 3.55 2.58
CA SER A 238 -13.65 2.16 2.38
C SER A 238 -12.58 1.40 1.59
N ALA A 239 -12.50 0.07 1.75
CA ALA A 239 -11.40 -0.72 1.21
C ALA A 239 -11.25 -0.58 -0.32
N GLU A 240 -12.33 -0.33 -1.07
CA GLU A 240 -12.24 -0.04 -2.50
C GLU A 240 -11.55 1.30 -2.80
N LYS A 241 -11.69 2.31 -1.93
CA LYS A 241 -11.12 3.64 -2.10
C LYS A 241 -9.62 3.70 -1.79
N ALA A 242 -9.11 2.75 -1.00
CA ALA A 242 -7.67 2.60 -0.76
C ALA A 242 -6.88 2.27 -2.04
N VAL A 243 -7.50 2.01 -3.18
CA VAL A 243 -6.75 1.82 -4.44
C VAL A 243 -6.41 3.15 -5.13
N ASP A 244 -7.09 4.26 -4.80
CA ASP A 244 -7.04 5.50 -5.58
C ASP A 244 -5.65 6.14 -5.59
N GLY A 245 -4.98 6.18 -4.44
CA GLY A 245 -3.61 6.69 -4.32
C GLY A 245 -2.62 5.92 -5.20
N PRO A 246 -2.50 4.58 -5.03
CA PRO A 246 -1.68 3.72 -5.88
C PRO A 246 -2.05 3.81 -7.36
N ALA A 247 -3.35 3.85 -7.70
CA ALA A 247 -3.82 4.01 -9.07
C ALA A 247 -3.30 5.30 -9.70
N ALA A 248 -3.49 6.44 -9.03
CA ALA A 248 -3.05 7.75 -9.51
C ALA A 248 -1.52 7.83 -9.66
N ALA A 249 -0.77 7.09 -8.84
CA ALA A 249 0.69 6.99 -8.93
C ALA A 249 1.18 5.98 -9.97
N GLY A 250 0.29 5.29 -10.69
CA GLY A 250 0.64 4.26 -11.68
C GLY A 250 1.27 3.01 -11.04
N LEU A 251 1.01 2.77 -9.76
CA LEU A 251 1.59 1.69 -8.96
C LEU A 251 0.91 0.34 -9.16
N LEU A 252 -0.31 0.33 -9.70
CA LEU A 252 -1.04 -0.90 -9.94
C LEU A 252 -0.26 -1.81 -10.88
N ASP A 253 -0.12 -3.09 -10.49
CA ASP A 253 0.34 -4.12 -11.40
C ASP A 253 -0.68 -4.25 -12.55
N GLY A 254 -0.27 -3.84 -13.75
CA GLY A 254 -1.08 -3.91 -14.96
C GLY A 254 -1.35 -5.33 -15.45
N GLY A 255 -0.76 -6.34 -14.81
CA GLY A 255 -1.03 -7.77 -14.98
C GLY A 255 -1.96 -8.38 -13.94
N ALA A 256 -2.35 -7.63 -12.89
CA ALA A 256 -3.18 -8.14 -11.79
C ALA A 256 -4.63 -7.67 -11.92
N GLY A 257 -5.55 -8.59 -12.21
CA GLY A 257 -6.98 -8.29 -12.38
C GLY A 257 -7.64 -7.66 -11.15
N VAL A 258 -7.19 -8.05 -9.94
CA VAL A 258 -7.66 -7.47 -8.67
C VAL A 258 -7.53 -5.95 -8.60
N ASN A 259 -6.47 -5.37 -9.17
CA ASN A 259 -6.24 -3.93 -9.14
C ASN A 259 -7.29 -3.18 -9.96
N TYR A 260 -7.55 -3.64 -11.19
CA TYR A 260 -8.58 -3.05 -12.05
C TYR A 260 -9.97 -3.19 -11.43
N ARG A 261 -10.25 -4.31 -10.75
CA ARG A 261 -11.52 -4.52 -10.07
C ARG A 261 -11.72 -3.53 -8.93
N LEU A 262 -10.71 -3.35 -8.07
CA LEU A 262 -10.75 -2.36 -6.99
C LEU A 262 -10.91 -0.95 -7.53
N THR A 263 -10.16 -0.57 -8.58
CA THR A 263 -10.34 0.73 -9.25
C THR A 263 -11.75 0.91 -9.78
N GLY A 264 -12.30 -0.11 -10.45
CA GLY A 264 -13.68 -0.10 -10.91
C GLY A 264 -14.67 0.11 -9.78
N TYR A 265 -14.50 -0.60 -8.66
CA TYR A 265 -15.35 -0.42 -7.48
C TYR A 265 -15.21 0.97 -6.84
N SER A 266 -14.00 1.53 -6.80
CA SER A 266 -13.78 2.90 -6.33
C SER A 266 -14.50 3.94 -7.18
N ILE A 267 -14.48 3.79 -8.52
CA ILE A 267 -15.23 4.66 -9.43
C ILE A 267 -16.74 4.44 -9.25
N LEU A 268 -17.16 3.18 -9.10
CA LEU A 268 -18.57 2.78 -8.98
C LEU A 268 -19.27 3.47 -7.81
N VAL A 269 -18.62 3.54 -6.64
CA VAL A 269 -19.23 4.08 -5.41
C VAL A 269 -19.46 5.59 -5.47
N ASP A 270 -18.68 6.32 -6.27
CA ASP A 270 -18.87 7.75 -6.52
C ASP A 270 -19.77 8.01 -7.74
N SER A 271 -20.01 6.97 -8.56
CA SER A 271 -20.73 7.11 -9.82
C SER A 271 -22.24 7.28 -9.62
N THR A 272 -22.82 8.27 -10.30
CA THR A 272 -24.28 8.44 -10.40
C THR A 272 -24.90 7.63 -11.54
N ARG A 273 -24.08 6.88 -12.30
CA ARG A 273 -24.51 6.08 -13.44
C ARG A 273 -25.53 5.02 -13.00
N ARG A 274 -26.66 4.97 -13.71
CA ARG A 274 -27.67 3.92 -13.54
C ARG A 274 -27.38 2.74 -14.46
N PRO A 275 -27.68 1.50 -14.04
CA PRO A 275 -27.55 0.35 -14.92
C PRO A 275 -28.46 0.51 -16.14
N ARG A 276 -27.94 0.15 -17.32
CA ARG A 276 -28.77 -0.05 -18.52
C ARG A 276 -29.58 -1.32 -18.38
N ARG A 277 -29.05 -2.31 -17.64
CA ARG A 277 -29.68 -3.61 -17.39
C ARG A 277 -29.36 -4.08 -15.98
N ILE A 278 -30.36 -4.49 -15.21
CA ILE A 278 -30.12 -5.10 -13.90
C ILE A 278 -29.75 -6.57 -14.07
N ALA A 279 -30.62 -7.35 -14.72
CA ALA A 279 -30.36 -8.76 -14.99
C ALA A 279 -29.42 -8.93 -16.19
N VAL A 280 -28.58 -9.97 -16.14
CA VAL A 280 -27.73 -10.35 -17.27
C VAL A 280 -28.57 -10.63 -18.54
N PRO A 281 -28.25 -10.03 -19.69
CA PRO A 281 -28.98 -10.26 -20.94
C PRO A 281 -28.64 -11.62 -21.57
N ARG A 282 -29.47 -12.11 -22.49
CA ARG A 282 -29.09 -13.25 -23.34
C ARG A 282 -27.85 -12.91 -24.16
N GLN A 283 -27.04 -13.92 -24.42
CA GLN A 283 -25.77 -13.77 -25.14
C GLN A 283 -25.94 -13.13 -26.53
N GLN A 284 -26.99 -13.53 -27.26
CA GLN A 284 -27.33 -12.93 -28.55
C GLN A 284 -27.80 -11.47 -28.41
N ASP A 285 -28.72 -11.19 -27.48
CA ASP A 285 -29.24 -9.84 -27.22
C ASP A 285 -28.12 -8.87 -26.80
N LEU A 286 -27.11 -9.37 -26.08
CA LEU A 286 -25.92 -8.60 -25.68
C LEU A 286 -25.09 -8.22 -26.91
N LYS A 287 -24.78 -9.19 -27.78
CA LYS A 287 -23.99 -8.96 -28.99
C LYS A 287 -24.69 -7.99 -29.96
N GLU A 288 -25.98 -8.16 -30.19
CA GLU A 288 -26.75 -7.29 -31.08
C GLU A 288 -26.80 -5.85 -30.59
N VAL A 289 -26.90 -5.62 -29.28
CA VAL A 289 -26.86 -4.26 -28.72
C VAL A 289 -25.47 -3.65 -28.85
N ALA A 290 -24.41 -4.41 -28.54
CA ALA A 290 -23.03 -3.96 -28.71
C ALA A 290 -22.77 -3.51 -30.16
N ASP A 291 -23.14 -4.35 -31.14
CA ASP A 291 -22.97 -4.07 -32.56
C ASP A 291 -23.75 -2.83 -33.00
N ARG A 292 -24.98 -2.66 -32.52
CA ARG A 292 -25.77 -1.45 -32.80
C ARG A 292 -25.11 -0.20 -32.24
N LEU A 293 -24.58 -0.24 -31.01
CA LEU A 293 -23.90 0.89 -30.39
C LEU A 293 -22.66 1.29 -31.21
N LEU A 294 -21.81 0.31 -31.54
CA LEU A 294 -20.58 0.53 -32.31
C LEU A 294 -20.85 0.95 -33.76
N ALA A 295 -21.98 0.53 -34.34
CA ALA A 295 -22.41 1.00 -35.67
C ALA A 295 -22.78 2.49 -35.68
N THR A 296 -23.19 3.07 -34.54
CA THR A 296 -23.40 4.52 -34.43
C THR A 296 -22.12 5.33 -34.27
N GLY A 297 -21.00 4.64 -34.02
CA GLY A 297 -19.67 5.22 -33.90
C GLY A 297 -18.74 4.27 -33.13
N PRO A 298 -17.47 4.10 -33.53
CA PRO A 298 -16.54 3.21 -32.86
C PRO A 298 -16.08 3.72 -31.48
N ASP A 299 -16.25 5.01 -31.21
CA ASP A 299 -15.81 5.63 -29.95
C ASP A 299 -16.95 5.68 -28.93
N ARG A 300 -17.60 4.53 -28.69
CA ARG A 300 -18.69 4.37 -27.71
C ARG A 300 -18.25 3.42 -26.60
N PRO A 301 -17.93 3.89 -25.38
CA PRO A 301 -17.46 3.02 -24.31
C PRO A 301 -18.49 1.94 -23.96
N GLU A 302 -19.79 2.25 -23.99
CA GLU A 302 -20.86 1.28 -23.67
C GLU A 302 -20.96 0.13 -24.68
N GLY A 303 -20.58 0.38 -25.94
CA GLY A 303 -20.51 -0.66 -26.97
C GLY A 303 -19.37 -1.64 -26.69
N HIS A 304 -18.21 -1.11 -26.30
CA HIS A 304 -17.05 -1.90 -25.90
C HIS A 304 -17.26 -2.64 -24.57
N GLU A 305 -17.95 -2.04 -23.60
CA GLU A 305 -18.38 -2.74 -22.37
C GLU A 305 -19.24 -3.97 -22.67
N ASP A 306 -20.27 -3.82 -23.51
CA ASP A 306 -21.19 -4.92 -23.86
C ASP A 306 -20.46 -6.01 -24.68
N LEU A 307 -19.56 -5.60 -25.58
CA LEU A 307 -18.78 -6.53 -26.39
C LEU A 307 -17.72 -7.27 -25.55
N GLY A 308 -17.09 -6.58 -24.59
CA GLY A 308 -16.18 -7.19 -23.61
C GLY A 308 -16.90 -8.21 -22.75
N LEU A 309 -18.09 -7.88 -22.23
CA LEU A 309 -18.92 -8.84 -21.48
C LEU A 309 -19.32 -10.02 -22.36
N TYR A 310 -19.69 -9.80 -23.62
CA TYR A 310 -20.00 -10.88 -24.56
C TYR A 310 -18.81 -11.84 -24.69
N TRP A 311 -17.60 -11.34 -24.96
CA TRP A 311 -16.42 -12.18 -25.10
C TRP A 311 -16.02 -12.90 -23.81
N LEU A 312 -16.14 -12.23 -22.66
CA LEU A 312 -15.90 -12.87 -21.37
C LEU A 312 -16.83 -14.07 -21.19
N ARG A 313 -18.11 -13.89 -21.54
CA ARG A 313 -19.12 -14.94 -21.47
C ARG A 313 -18.97 -16.05 -22.52
N GLU A 314 -18.27 -15.78 -23.62
CA GLU A 314 -17.82 -16.82 -24.56
C GLU A 314 -16.60 -17.61 -24.03
N GLY A 315 -15.96 -17.16 -22.94
CA GLY A 315 -14.70 -17.70 -22.45
C GLY A 315 -13.47 -17.18 -23.20
N LYS A 316 -13.64 -16.13 -24.00
CA LYS A 316 -12.62 -15.50 -24.84
C LYS A 316 -12.01 -14.31 -24.10
N SER A 317 -11.27 -14.61 -23.03
CA SER A 317 -10.75 -13.61 -22.09
C SER A 317 -9.77 -12.62 -22.72
N ALA A 318 -9.02 -13.03 -23.74
CA ALA A 318 -8.09 -12.14 -24.45
C ALA A 318 -8.85 -11.09 -25.27
N GLU A 319 -9.88 -11.50 -26.00
CA GLU A 319 -10.77 -10.62 -26.74
C GLU A 319 -11.57 -9.70 -25.79
N ALA A 320 -12.07 -10.25 -24.68
CA ALA A 320 -12.75 -9.47 -23.66
C ALA A 320 -11.88 -8.35 -23.09
N ARG A 321 -10.62 -8.67 -22.77
CA ARG A 321 -9.62 -7.73 -22.28
C ARG A 321 -9.45 -6.55 -23.23
N VAL A 322 -9.28 -6.81 -24.54
CA VAL A 322 -9.07 -5.74 -25.55
C VAL A 322 -10.25 -4.77 -25.58
N GLU A 323 -11.48 -5.28 -25.53
CA GLU A 323 -12.67 -4.44 -25.54
C GLU A 323 -12.80 -3.62 -24.25
N PHE A 324 -12.55 -4.21 -23.08
CA PHE A 324 -12.59 -3.47 -21.83
C PHE A 324 -11.47 -2.42 -21.73
N GLU A 325 -10.25 -2.71 -22.19
CA GLU A 325 -9.18 -1.72 -22.30
C GLU A 325 -9.59 -0.56 -23.22
N ARG A 326 -10.26 -0.85 -24.34
CA ARG A 326 -10.78 0.18 -25.24
C ARG A 326 -11.85 1.06 -24.57
N ALA A 327 -12.76 0.47 -23.81
CA ALA A 327 -13.77 1.21 -23.04
C ALA A 327 -13.13 2.13 -21.99
N VAL A 328 -12.13 1.65 -21.24
CA VAL A 328 -11.39 2.44 -20.25
C VAL A 328 -10.64 3.61 -20.89
N VAL A 329 -10.06 3.41 -22.08
CA VAL A 329 -9.39 4.49 -22.83
C VAL A 329 -10.38 5.56 -23.32
N LEU A 330 -11.60 5.17 -23.66
CA LEU A 330 -12.65 6.08 -24.14
C LEU A 330 -13.33 6.84 -23.00
N ASP A 331 -13.48 6.22 -21.83
CA ASP A 331 -14.08 6.81 -20.63
C ASP A 331 -13.40 6.26 -19.37
N ASP A 332 -12.62 7.12 -18.71
CA ASP A 332 -11.91 6.77 -17.48
C ASP A 332 -12.84 6.62 -16.25
N GLN A 333 -14.13 6.95 -16.40
CA GLN A 333 -15.19 6.73 -15.41
C GLN A 333 -16.06 5.50 -15.73
N ALA A 334 -15.71 4.73 -16.77
CA ALA A 334 -16.41 3.50 -17.14
C ALA A 334 -16.10 2.35 -16.17
N TRP A 335 -16.60 2.45 -14.94
CA TRP A 335 -16.41 1.43 -13.91
C TRP A 335 -16.79 0.00 -14.35
N PRO A 336 -17.82 -0.25 -15.19
CA PRO A 336 -18.11 -1.62 -15.64
C PRO A 336 -16.93 -2.19 -16.45
N ALA A 337 -16.26 -1.35 -17.24
CA ALA A 337 -15.10 -1.76 -18.03
C ALA A 337 -13.90 -2.13 -17.15
N TYR A 338 -13.63 -1.37 -16.09
CA TYR A 338 -12.58 -1.70 -15.12
C TYR A 338 -12.84 -3.03 -14.40
N VAL A 339 -14.07 -3.24 -13.92
CA VAL A 339 -14.47 -4.51 -13.28
C VAL A 339 -14.37 -5.67 -14.26
N GLY A 340 -14.87 -5.48 -15.48
CA GLY A 340 -14.79 -6.47 -16.56
C GLY A 340 -13.36 -6.80 -16.99
N LEU A 341 -12.49 -5.79 -17.05
CA LEU A 341 -11.06 -5.95 -17.33
C LEU A 341 -10.39 -6.79 -16.25
N GLY A 342 -10.67 -6.51 -14.98
CA GLY A 342 -10.19 -7.32 -13.86
C GLY A 342 -10.58 -8.78 -13.99
N ALA A 343 -11.87 -9.04 -14.24
CA ALA A 343 -12.38 -10.40 -14.43
C ALA A 343 -11.80 -11.10 -15.68
N ALA A 344 -11.63 -10.39 -16.79
CA ALA A 344 -11.02 -10.94 -18.00
C ALA A 344 -9.55 -11.33 -17.77
N MET A 345 -8.80 -10.53 -17.01
CA MET A 345 -7.41 -10.82 -16.67
C MET A 345 -7.29 -12.02 -15.73
N ASP A 346 -8.15 -12.10 -14.72
CA ASP A 346 -8.18 -13.25 -13.80
C ASP A 346 -8.58 -14.52 -14.55
N ALA A 347 -9.59 -14.46 -15.43
CA ALA A 347 -9.98 -15.57 -16.28
C ALA A 347 -8.89 -15.95 -17.30
N TRP A 348 -8.07 -15.01 -17.77
CA TRP A 348 -6.93 -15.34 -18.63
C TRP A 348 -5.83 -16.09 -17.86
N LYS A 349 -5.49 -15.62 -16.65
CA LYS A 349 -4.48 -16.24 -15.78
C LYS A 349 -4.94 -17.60 -15.23
N HIS A 350 -6.23 -17.72 -14.95
CA HIS A 350 -6.85 -18.87 -14.31
C HIS A 350 -8.14 -19.28 -15.05
N PRO A 351 -8.04 -19.86 -16.27
CA PRO A 351 -9.18 -20.09 -17.15
C PRO A 351 -10.22 -21.04 -16.53
N PRO A 352 -11.36 -20.53 -16.04
CA PRO A 352 -12.29 -21.30 -15.22
C PRO A 352 -12.98 -22.38 -16.05
N ARG A 353 -13.38 -22.04 -17.29
CA ARG A 353 -13.93 -22.99 -18.26
C ARG A 353 -13.00 -24.18 -18.51
N ARG A 354 -11.69 -23.94 -18.58
CA ARG A 354 -10.71 -25.01 -18.78
C ARG A 354 -10.53 -25.85 -17.52
N LYS A 355 -10.43 -25.20 -16.34
CA LYS A 355 -10.26 -25.88 -15.05
C LYS A 355 -11.49 -26.74 -14.69
N LEU A 356 -12.68 -26.25 -14.99
CA LEU A 356 -13.95 -26.90 -14.65
C LEU A 356 -14.51 -27.77 -15.79
N ALA A 357 -13.90 -27.80 -16.98
CA ALA A 357 -14.41 -28.52 -18.14
C ALA A 357 -14.83 -29.96 -17.82
N HIS A 358 -13.93 -30.74 -17.21
CA HIS A 358 -14.16 -32.16 -16.92
C HIS A 358 -15.26 -32.38 -15.88
N VAL A 359 -15.45 -31.42 -14.97
CA VAL A 359 -16.50 -31.46 -13.95
C VAL A 359 -17.83 -31.10 -14.58
N LEU A 360 -17.88 -30.00 -15.32
CA LEU A 360 -19.09 -29.47 -15.97
C LEU A 360 -19.62 -30.39 -17.08
N GLU A 361 -18.78 -31.23 -17.70
CA GLU A 361 -19.22 -32.30 -18.61
C GLU A 361 -20.17 -33.30 -17.94
N ARG A 362 -20.03 -33.50 -16.63
CA ARG A 362 -20.83 -34.46 -15.85
C ARG A 362 -22.02 -33.81 -15.14
N VAL A 363 -22.09 -32.48 -15.15
CA VAL A 363 -23.21 -31.74 -14.58
C VAL A 363 -24.35 -31.73 -15.59
N GLU A 364 -25.41 -32.46 -15.28
CA GLU A 364 -26.66 -32.35 -16.03
C GLU A 364 -27.21 -30.93 -15.88
N GLU A 365 -27.68 -30.35 -16.99
CA GLU A 365 -28.48 -29.12 -16.89
C GLU A 365 -29.76 -29.48 -16.13
N SER A 366 -29.80 -29.09 -14.85
CA SER A 366 -30.94 -29.38 -13.99
C SER A 366 -32.20 -28.69 -14.53
N SER A 367 -33.15 -29.48 -15.03
CA SER A 367 -34.53 -29.05 -15.22
C SER A 367 -35.17 -28.93 -13.83
N GLY A 368 -35.21 -27.72 -13.26
CA GLY A 368 -35.73 -27.48 -11.91
C GLY A 368 -35.14 -26.27 -11.19
N LEU A 369 -34.01 -25.72 -11.65
CA LEU A 369 -33.39 -24.52 -11.07
C LEU A 369 -33.89 -23.21 -11.70
N GLU A 370 -34.66 -23.27 -12.80
CA GLU A 370 -35.27 -22.11 -13.45
C GLU A 370 -36.04 -21.20 -12.48
N PRO A 371 -36.84 -21.74 -11.52
CA PRO A 371 -37.56 -20.89 -10.58
C PRO A 371 -36.63 -20.20 -9.59
N LEU A 372 -35.46 -20.78 -9.29
CA LEU A 372 -34.48 -20.21 -8.35
C LEU A 372 -33.70 -19.07 -8.99
N ALA A 373 -33.35 -19.20 -10.28
CA ALA A 373 -32.59 -18.19 -11.01
C ALA A 373 -33.48 -17.46 -12.04
N PRO A 374 -34.01 -16.26 -11.75
CA PRO A 374 -34.87 -15.53 -12.69
C PRO A 374 -34.23 -15.28 -14.07
N ALA A 375 -32.90 -15.20 -14.13
CA ALA A 375 -32.13 -15.02 -15.35
C ALA A 375 -31.77 -16.32 -16.08
N TRP A 376 -32.28 -17.49 -15.68
CA TRP A 376 -31.82 -18.80 -16.19
C TRP A 376 -31.78 -18.91 -17.72
N ARG A 377 -32.80 -18.39 -18.42
CA ARG A 377 -32.87 -18.39 -19.89
C ARG A 377 -31.88 -17.43 -20.56
N SER A 378 -31.33 -16.48 -19.81
CA SER A 378 -30.28 -15.56 -20.25
C SER A 378 -28.88 -16.12 -20.08
N LEU A 379 -28.72 -17.10 -19.18
CA LEU A 379 -27.43 -17.72 -18.90
C LEU A 379 -26.94 -18.56 -20.08
N THR A 380 -25.62 -18.60 -20.28
CA THR A 380 -24.97 -19.54 -21.19
C THR A 380 -25.00 -20.96 -20.62
N GLU A 381 -24.68 -21.96 -21.44
CA GLU A 381 -24.56 -23.36 -20.96
C GLU A 381 -23.56 -23.48 -19.81
N TYR A 382 -22.38 -22.85 -19.95
CA TYR A 382 -21.36 -22.82 -18.89
C TYR A 382 -21.92 -22.23 -17.60
N GLU A 383 -22.60 -21.08 -17.68
CA GLU A 383 -23.15 -20.38 -16.52
C GLU A 383 -24.24 -21.22 -15.82
N ARG A 384 -25.13 -21.89 -16.58
CA ARG A 384 -26.13 -22.79 -16.00
C ARG A 384 -25.51 -24.00 -15.31
N LYS A 385 -24.51 -24.63 -15.95
CA LYS A 385 -23.80 -25.77 -15.36
C LYS A 385 -23.02 -25.37 -14.12
N TYR A 386 -22.36 -24.21 -14.13
CA TYR A 386 -21.67 -23.68 -12.97
C TYR A 386 -22.63 -23.35 -11.83
N PHE A 387 -23.78 -22.74 -12.15
CA PHE A 387 -24.85 -22.51 -11.18
C PHE A 387 -25.36 -23.81 -10.56
N ALA A 388 -25.67 -24.81 -11.39
CA ALA A 388 -26.09 -26.13 -10.91
C ALA A 388 -25.02 -26.81 -10.05
N LEU A 389 -23.74 -26.65 -10.40
CA LEU A 389 -22.62 -27.16 -9.63
C LEU A 389 -22.53 -26.51 -8.23
N CYS A 390 -22.76 -25.20 -8.14
CA CYS A 390 -22.76 -24.47 -6.86
C CYS A 390 -23.94 -24.89 -5.96
N VAL A 391 -25.08 -25.25 -6.56
CA VAL A 391 -26.32 -25.60 -5.82
C VAL A 391 -26.38 -27.09 -5.45
N ALA A 392 -25.78 -27.96 -6.26
CA ALA A 392 -25.91 -29.42 -6.14
C ALA A 392 -25.68 -29.96 -4.72
N PRO A 393 -24.65 -29.51 -3.95
CA PRO A 393 -24.40 -30.03 -2.60
C PRO A 393 -25.54 -29.79 -1.59
N ALA A 394 -26.41 -28.80 -1.84
CA ALA A 394 -27.60 -28.53 -1.02
C ALA A 394 -28.86 -28.37 -1.87
N ALA A 395 -29.01 -29.18 -2.92
CA ALA A 395 -30.20 -29.16 -3.78
C ALA A 395 -31.51 -29.40 -2.99
N TRP A 396 -31.44 -30.09 -1.85
CA TRP A 396 -32.57 -30.30 -0.93
C TRP A 396 -33.15 -28.99 -0.38
N ALA A 397 -32.37 -27.91 -0.29
CA ALA A 397 -32.79 -26.62 0.24
C ALA A 397 -33.61 -25.81 -0.77
N VAL A 398 -33.44 -26.08 -2.06
CA VAL A 398 -34.06 -25.30 -3.15
C VAL A 398 -35.59 -25.20 -3.00
N PRO A 399 -36.36 -26.28 -2.73
CA PRO A 399 -37.80 -26.17 -2.54
C PRO A 399 -38.19 -25.29 -1.32
N LYS A 400 -37.39 -25.29 -0.24
CA LYS A 400 -37.64 -24.44 0.93
C LYS A 400 -37.37 -22.98 0.62
N ILE A 401 -36.22 -22.69 -0.01
CA ILE A 401 -35.83 -21.35 -0.47
C ILE A 401 -36.93 -20.78 -1.37
N LEU A 402 -37.38 -21.56 -2.36
CA LEU A 402 -38.45 -21.15 -3.26
C LEU A 402 -39.80 -20.96 -2.54
N GLY A 403 -40.11 -21.80 -1.54
CA GLY A 403 -41.31 -21.71 -0.72
C GLY A 403 -41.39 -20.42 0.10
N GLU A 404 -40.25 -19.87 0.50
CA GLU A 404 -40.15 -18.56 1.17
C GLU A 404 -40.04 -17.39 0.17
N GLY A 405 -40.14 -17.65 -1.13
CA GLY A 405 -40.05 -16.63 -2.18
C GLY A 405 -38.62 -16.28 -2.60
N GLY A 406 -37.62 -16.99 -2.07
CA GLY A 406 -36.21 -16.78 -2.35
C GLY A 406 -35.80 -16.96 -3.80
N ARG A 407 -34.88 -16.13 -4.28
CA ARG A 407 -34.33 -16.15 -5.64
C ARG A 407 -32.84 -15.83 -5.63
N THR A 408 -32.11 -16.28 -6.64
CA THR A 408 -30.70 -15.93 -6.88
C THR A 408 -30.61 -15.07 -8.14
N HIS A 409 -30.34 -13.78 -7.95
CA HIS A 409 -30.25 -12.81 -9.04
C HIS A 409 -28.83 -12.81 -9.63
N ILE A 410 -28.71 -13.07 -10.93
CA ILE A 410 -27.45 -12.89 -11.66
C ILE A 410 -27.46 -11.53 -12.36
N LEU A 411 -26.60 -10.64 -11.88
CA LEU A 411 -26.58 -9.24 -12.27
C LEU A 411 -25.65 -8.97 -13.45
N SER A 412 -26.05 -8.04 -14.31
CA SER A 412 -25.20 -7.52 -15.39
C SER A 412 -23.98 -6.78 -14.82
N LEU A 413 -22.93 -6.67 -15.62
CA LEU A 413 -21.67 -6.03 -15.24
C LEU A 413 -21.86 -4.57 -14.79
N ASP A 414 -22.81 -3.87 -15.42
CA ASP A 414 -23.15 -2.46 -15.18
C ASP A 414 -24.18 -2.23 -14.07
N ALA A 415 -24.56 -3.28 -13.35
CA ALA A 415 -25.45 -3.20 -12.18
C ALA A 415 -24.68 -3.35 -10.86
N ARG A 416 -25.19 -2.68 -9.82
CA ARG A 416 -24.78 -2.86 -8.43
C ARG A 416 -25.71 -3.88 -7.78
N VAL A 417 -25.22 -4.56 -6.75
CA VAL A 417 -26.11 -5.41 -5.93
C VAL A 417 -27.25 -4.60 -5.30
N THR A 418 -26.98 -3.34 -4.95
CA THR A 418 -27.94 -2.37 -4.39
C THR A 418 -28.92 -1.77 -5.43
N ASP A 419 -28.79 -2.10 -6.72
CA ASP A 419 -29.76 -1.73 -7.75
C ASP A 419 -31.03 -2.61 -7.70
N ILE A 420 -30.96 -3.76 -7.01
CA ILE A 420 -32.15 -4.55 -6.68
C ILE A 420 -32.92 -3.87 -5.55
N ASP A 421 -34.25 -3.80 -5.68
CA ASP A 421 -35.13 -3.15 -4.71
C ASP A 421 -34.95 -3.65 -3.26
N LEU A 422 -34.72 -4.96 -3.08
CA LEU A 422 -34.46 -5.59 -1.79
C LEU A 422 -33.26 -4.96 -1.07
N PHE A 423 -32.14 -4.79 -1.78
CA PHE A 423 -30.87 -4.29 -1.22
C PHE A 423 -30.71 -2.76 -1.33
N ARG A 424 -31.77 -2.03 -1.73
CA ARG A 424 -31.70 -0.58 -1.90
C ARG A 424 -31.38 0.16 -0.60
N SER A 425 -31.82 -0.37 0.53
CA SER A 425 -31.66 0.22 1.86
C SER A 425 -30.20 0.36 2.31
N VAL A 426 -29.31 -0.53 1.83
CA VAL A 426 -27.89 -0.55 2.18
C VAL A 426 -26.99 0.20 1.18
N ARG A 427 -27.58 0.89 0.20
CA ARG A 427 -26.83 1.72 -0.74
C ARG A 427 -26.00 2.78 -0.03
N GLY A 428 -24.72 2.87 -0.37
CA GLY A 428 -23.72 3.77 0.21
C GLY A 428 -23.26 3.39 1.61
N ALA A 429 -23.89 2.38 2.24
CA ALA A 429 -23.46 1.90 3.54
C ALA A 429 -22.17 1.08 3.43
N ILE A 430 -21.37 1.12 4.48
CA ILE A 430 -20.15 0.33 4.62
C ILE A 430 -20.55 -1.04 5.18
N HIS A 431 -20.02 -2.08 4.56
CA HIS A 431 -20.06 -3.45 5.02
C HIS A 431 -19.04 -3.60 6.15
N ASN A 432 -19.53 -3.90 7.36
CA ASN A 432 -18.75 -3.77 8.60
C ASN A 432 -17.53 -4.69 8.69
N GLU A 433 -17.51 -5.77 7.89
CA GLU A 433 -16.56 -6.87 8.06
C GLU A 433 -15.32 -6.74 7.17
N ASP A 434 -15.48 -6.18 5.98
CA ASP A 434 -14.39 -5.98 5.00
C ASP A 434 -14.18 -4.50 4.63
N GLN A 435 -14.89 -3.59 5.30
CA GLN A 435 -14.84 -2.14 5.13
C GLN A 435 -15.15 -1.66 3.70
N ARG A 436 -15.71 -2.51 2.83
CA ARG A 436 -16.16 -2.11 1.49
C ARG A 436 -17.56 -1.52 1.56
N ARG A 437 -17.93 -0.66 0.61
CA ARG A 437 -19.36 -0.31 0.47
C ARG A 437 -20.14 -1.47 -0.12
N TYR A 438 -21.41 -1.62 0.26
CA TYR A 438 -22.30 -2.61 -0.34
C TYR A 438 -22.48 -2.45 -1.85
N ASP A 439 -22.24 -1.26 -2.40
CA ASP A 439 -22.24 -1.06 -3.86
C ASP A 439 -21.05 -1.75 -4.57
N ALA A 440 -19.96 -2.00 -3.83
CA ALA A 440 -18.64 -2.45 -4.29
C ALA A 440 -18.32 -3.92 -3.94
N ILE A 441 -19.35 -4.77 -3.81
CA ILE A 441 -19.20 -6.21 -3.55
C ILE A 441 -19.71 -7.06 -4.72
N GLY A 442 -19.16 -8.27 -4.86
CA GLY A 442 -19.49 -9.21 -5.94
C GLY A 442 -20.79 -10.00 -5.72
N GLY A 443 -21.25 -10.08 -4.48
CA GLY A 443 -22.48 -10.77 -4.09
C GLY A 443 -23.04 -10.25 -2.77
N ILE A 444 -24.32 -10.53 -2.52
CA ILE A 444 -25.01 -10.24 -1.26
C ILE A 444 -26.21 -11.18 -1.10
N ALA A 445 -26.55 -11.52 0.14
CA ALA A 445 -27.75 -12.25 0.48
C ALA A 445 -28.54 -11.57 1.62
N GLU A 446 -29.87 -11.64 1.53
CA GLU A 446 -30.78 -11.29 2.62
C GLU A 446 -31.90 -12.34 2.68
N GLY A 447 -31.90 -13.10 3.77
CA GLY A 447 -32.80 -14.25 3.94
C GLY A 447 -32.63 -15.26 2.79
N PRO A 448 -33.73 -15.75 2.18
CA PRO A 448 -33.66 -16.75 1.12
C PRO A 448 -33.33 -16.14 -0.26
N THR A 449 -33.07 -14.83 -0.35
CA THR A 449 -32.76 -14.15 -1.62
C THR A 449 -31.31 -13.69 -1.67
N SER A 450 -30.65 -13.89 -2.80
CA SER A 450 -29.30 -13.42 -3.02
C SER A 450 -29.12 -12.79 -4.40
N ALA A 451 -28.01 -12.08 -4.57
CA ALA A 451 -27.55 -11.57 -5.84
C ALA A 451 -26.06 -11.83 -6.01
N THR A 452 -25.64 -12.13 -7.22
CA THR A 452 -24.24 -12.31 -7.61
C THR A 452 -24.01 -11.63 -8.94
N LYS A 453 -22.90 -10.91 -9.06
CA LYS A 453 -22.51 -10.25 -10.30
C LYS A 453 -21.97 -11.27 -11.32
N ILE A 454 -22.29 -11.08 -12.60
CA ILE A 454 -21.99 -12.05 -13.66
C ILE A 454 -20.49 -12.36 -13.78
N GLU A 455 -19.63 -11.36 -13.56
CA GLU A 455 -18.19 -11.50 -13.65
C GLU A 455 -17.61 -12.47 -12.61
N GLU A 456 -18.28 -12.66 -11.46
CA GLU A 456 -17.81 -13.56 -10.41
C GLU A 456 -17.96 -15.04 -10.78
N LEU A 457 -18.73 -15.37 -11.82
CA LEU A 457 -18.80 -16.74 -12.36
C LEU A 457 -17.52 -17.11 -13.15
N TYR A 458 -16.62 -16.15 -13.35
CA TYR A 458 -15.40 -16.27 -14.15
C TYR A 458 -14.09 -16.11 -13.33
N THR A 459 -14.18 -15.87 -12.02
CA THR A 459 -13.04 -15.63 -11.11
C THR A 459 -12.69 -16.84 -10.24
N THR A 460 -13.08 -18.05 -10.65
CA THR A 460 -13.05 -19.26 -9.80
C THR A 460 -11.64 -19.83 -9.54
N HIS A 461 -11.37 -20.19 -8.28
CA HIS A 461 -10.11 -20.80 -7.84
C HIS A 461 -10.35 -22.08 -7.00
N PRO A 462 -9.43 -23.08 -7.01
CA PRO A 462 -9.56 -24.27 -6.16
C PRO A 462 -9.49 -24.02 -4.64
N LEU A 463 -9.14 -22.81 -4.22
CA LEU A 463 -9.02 -22.41 -2.81
C LEU A 463 -10.11 -21.43 -2.36
N GLY A 464 -11.04 -21.04 -3.24
CA GLY A 464 -12.08 -20.05 -2.96
C GLY A 464 -12.45 -19.21 -4.17
N GLY A 465 -13.21 -18.13 -3.96
CA GLY A 465 -13.66 -17.22 -5.00
C GLY A 465 -14.87 -17.73 -5.79
N TRP A 466 -15.65 -18.65 -5.21
CA TRP A 466 -16.92 -19.10 -5.76
C TRP A 466 -18.05 -18.30 -5.12
N THR A 467 -18.11 -17.00 -5.43
CA THR A 467 -19.10 -16.06 -4.85
C THR A 467 -20.53 -16.59 -4.96
N LEU A 468 -20.90 -17.19 -6.10
CA LEU A 468 -22.24 -17.77 -6.25
C LEU A 468 -22.54 -18.89 -5.24
N ALA A 469 -21.56 -19.76 -4.94
CA ALA A 469 -21.72 -20.81 -3.94
C ALA A 469 -21.78 -20.21 -2.54
N HIS A 470 -20.95 -19.21 -2.25
CA HIS A 470 -20.98 -18.47 -0.99
C HIS A 470 -22.37 -17.85 -0.73
N GLU A 471 -22.91 -17.10 -1.68
CA GLU A 471 -24.24 -16.49 -1.58
C GLU A 471 -25.36 -17.52 -1.47
N PHE A 472 -25.24 -18.64 -2.18
CA PHE A 472 -26.19 -19.75 -2.03
C PHE A 472 -26.10 -20.38 -0.63
N GLY A 473 -24.91 -20.42 -0.03
CA GLY A 473 -24.71 -20.80 1.37
C GLY A 473 -25.55 -19.98 2.34
N HIS A 474 -25.60 -18.65 2.18
CA HIS A 474 -26.50 -17.82 2.98
C HIS A 474 -27.99 -18.16 2.77
N GLN A 475 -28.41 -18.43 1.54
CA GLN A 475 -29.79 -18.85 1.26
C GLN A 475 -30.12 -20.19 1.92
N VAL A 476 -29.18 -21.14 1.92
CA VAL A 476 -29.34 -22.43 2.61
C VAL A 476 -29.43 -22.20 4.12
N HIS A 477 -28.56 -21.36 4.69
CA HIS A 477 -28.60 -21.01 6.11
C HIS A 477 -29.94 -20.39 6.51
N ALA A 478 -30.51 -19.52 5.67
CA ALA A 478 -31.78 -18.85 5.94
C ALA A 478 -32.96 -19.81 6.09
N VAL A 479 -32.88 -21.02 5.52
CA VAL A 479 -33.94 -22.05 5.60
C VAL A 479 -33.62 -23.20 6.55
N LEU A 480 -32.56 -23.06 7.36
CA LEU A 480 -32.22 -24.02 8.40
C LEU A 480 -33.15 -23.90 9.62
N GLY A 481 -33.33 -25.02 10.32
CA GLY A 481 -34.04 -25.06 11.58
C GLY A 481 -33.17 -24.63 12.75
N PHE A 482 -33.81 -24.45 13.92
CA PHE A 482 -33.15 -24.00 15.14
C PHE A 482 -32.00 -24.92 15.58
N LEU A 483 -32.17 -26.25 15.46
CA LEU A 483 -31.17 -27.21 15.92
C LEU A 483 -29.93 -27.19 15.03
N GLU A 484 -30.12 -27.03 13.72
CA GLU A 484 -29.03 -26.90 12.76
C GLU A 484 -28.20 -25.62 13.04
N CYS A 485 -28.88 -24.48 13.26
CA CYS A 485 -28.20 -23.23 13.61
C CYS A 485 -27.44 -23.32 14.95
N GLU A 486 -27.99 -24.00 15.95
CA GLU A 486 -27.29 -24.24 17.23
C GLU A 486 -26.01 -25.08 17.05
N GLU A 487 -26.02 -26.06 16.15
CA GLU A 487 -24.81 -26.85 15.88
C GLU A 487 -23.75 -26.03 15.15
N ILE A 488 -24.16 -25.16 14.22
CA ILE A 488 -23.27 -24.22 13.52
C ILE A 488 -22.60 -23.26 14.52
N ARG A 489 -23.35 -22.68 15.46
CA ARG A 489 -22.78 -21.83 16.53
C ARG A 489 -21.74 -22.57 17.36
N LYS A 490 -22.04 -23.81 17.76
CA LYS A 490 -21.09 -24.65 18.52
C LYS A 490 -19.84 -24.98 17.70
N LEU A 491 -19.95 -25.13 16.39
CA LEU A 491 -18.81 -25.31 15.51
C LEU A 491 -17.99 -24.02 15.44
N LEU A 492 -18.62 -22.87 15.21
CA LEU A 492 -17.96 -21.56 15.22
C LEU A 492 -17.18 -21.30 16.52
N ASP A 493 -17.80 -21.55 17.68
CA ASP A 493 -17.14 -21.37 18.98
C ASP A 493 -15.93 -22.31 19.16
N ARG A 494 -16.04 -23.56 18.69
CA ARG A 494 -14.91 -24.51 18.69
C ARG A 494 -13.78 -24.02 17.81
N PHE A 495 -14.08 -23.51 16.61
CA PHE A 495 -13.07 -23.01 15.67
C PHE A 495 -12.35 -21.78 16.23
N ARG A 496 -13.09 -20.82 16.81
CA ARG A 496 -12.52 -19.65 17.50
C ARG A 496 -11.62 -20.08 18.66
N SER A 497 -12.06 -21.05 19.45
CA SER A 497 -11.31 -21.53 20.63
C SER A 497 -10.05 -22.33 20.25
N ALA A 498 -10.05 -22.99 19.10
CA ALA A 498 -8.92 -23.77 18.61
C ALA A 498 -7.81 -22.93 17.94
N GLY A 499 -8.01 -21.61 17.80
CA GLY A 499 -7.08 -20.74 17.10
C GLY A 499 -6.97 -21.08 15.62
N TYR A 500 -8.09 -21.51 15.01
CA TYR A 500 -8.15 -21.81 13.58
C TYR A 500 -7.60 -20.63 12.76
N LEU A 501 -6.61 -20.91 11.90
CA LEU A 501 -5.86 -19.91 11.13
C LEU A 501 -6.48 -19.62 9.75
N GLY A 502 -7.64 -20.20 9.44
CA GLY A 502 -8.35 -19.91 8.19
C GLY A 502 -8.91 -18.49 8.15
N ASP A 503 -9.58 -18.16 7.04
CA ASP A 503 -10.06 -16.82 6.73
C ASP A 503 -10.79 -16.14 7.91
N ALA A 504 -10.18 -15.07 8.44
CA ALA A 504 -10.71 -14.29 9.55
C ALA A 504 -12.13 -13.77 9.26
N TYR A 505 -12.44 -13.54 7.98
CA TYR A 505 -13.76 -13.16 7.50
C TYR A 505 -14.82 -14.22 7.84
N GLY A 506 -14.55 -15.50 7.57
CA GLY A 506 -15.48 -16.58 7.92
C GLY A 506 -15.68 -16.80 9.42
N LEU A 507 -14.88 -16.16 10.28
CA LEU A 507 -15.03 -16.29 11.74
C LEU A 507 -15.72 -15.09 12.39
N THR A 508 -16.23 -14.13 11.61
CA THR A 508 -16.89 -12.90 12.12
C THR A 508 -18.22 -13.20 12.79
N ASN A 509 -19.06 -14.00 12.14
CA ASN A 509 -20.40 -14.36 12.59
C ASN A 509 -20.83 -15.75 12.05
N GLU A 510 -21.98 -16.26 12.49
CA GLU A 510 -22.46 -17.59 12.09
C GLU A 510 -22.83 -17.72 10.61
N PHE A 511 -23.31 -16.63 10.00
CA PHE A 511 -23.74 -16.59 8.60
C PHE A 511 -22.54 -16.70 7.66
N GLU A 512 -21.49 -15.89 7.88
CA GLU A 512 -20.26 -15.95 7.10
C GLU A 512 -19.51 -17.27 7.31
N PHE A 513 -19.49 -17.77 8.55
CA PHE A 513 -18.90 -19.07 8.86
C PHE A 513 -19.56 -20.18 8.06
N PHE A 514 -20.89 -20.16 7.99
CA PHE A 514 -21.64 -21.12 7.20
C PHE A 514 -21.40 -20.96 5.70
N ALA A 515 -21.49 -19.73 5.17
CA ALA A 515 -21.36 -19.46 3.74
C ALA A 515 -19.95 -19.78 3.21
N CYS A 516 -18.90 -19.37 3.92
CA CYS A 516 -17.51 -19.73 3.61
C CYS A 516 -17.30 -21.25 3.68
N GLY A 517 -17.86 -21.90 4.72
CA GLY A 517 -17.82 -23.35 4.86
C GLY A 517 -18.50 -24.05 3.68
N TYR A 518 -19.67 -23.56 3.27
CA TYR A 518 -20.45 -24.12 2.17
C TYR A 518 -19.72 -23.96 0.83
N GLU A 519 -19.13 -22.79 0.58
CA GLU A 519 -18.31 -22.52 -0.61
C GLU A 519 -17.18 -23.55 -0.74
N ARG A 520 -16.39 -23.74 0.32
CA ARG A 520 -15.29 -24.72 0.34
C ARG A 520 -15.80 -26.14 0.17
N TYR A 521 -16.92 -26.48 0.79
CA TYR A 521 -17.57 -27.78 0.63
C TYR A 521 -17.98 -28.02 -0.83
N ALA A 522 -18.60 -27.04 -1.48
CA ALA A 522 -19.00 -27.12 -2.89
C ALA A 522 -17.78 -27.31 -3.81
N ILE A 523 -16.69 -26.57 -3.58
CA ILE A 523 -15.42 -26.72 -4.32
C ILE A 523 -14.86 -28.13 -4.17
N ARG A 524 -14.84 -28.68 -2.93
CA ARG A 524 -14.35 -30.04 -2.66
C ARG A 524 -15.19 -31.10 -3.39
N GLN A 525 -16.52 -30.98 -3.35
CA GLN A 525 -17.41 -31.90 -4.06
C GLN A 525 -17.20 -31.83 -5.58
N ALA A 526 -16.95 -30.63 -6.11
CA ALA A 526 -16.75 -30.42 -7.54
C ALA A 526 -15.41 -30.97 -8.07
N LEU A 527 -14.29 -30.73 -7.36
CA LEU A 527 -12.95 -30.97 -7.90
C LEU A 527 -12.36 -32.35 -7.54
N SER A 528 -12.98 -33.11 -6.64
CA SER A 528 -12.69 -34.52 -6.26
C SER A 528 -11.21 -34.92 -5.99
N SER A 529 -10.26 -33.97 -5.98
CA SER A 529 -8.80 -34.20 -5.85
C SER A 529 -8.04 -32.87 -5.72
N SER A 530 -8.44 -31.98 -4.80
CA SER A 530 -7.61 -30.79 -4.52
C SER A 530 -6.45 -31.19 -3.60
N PRO A 531 -5.20 -30.72 -3.82
CA PRO A 531 -4.02 -31.03 -3.02
C PRO A 531 -4.02 -30.31 -1.65
N LEU A 532 -5.19 -30.24 -1.00
CA LEU A 532 -5.34 -29.72 0.37
C LEU A 532 -5.26 -30.83 1.42
N ASP A 533 -5.08 -32.09 1.00
CA ASP A 533 -4.73 -33.21 1.89
C ASP A 533 -3.42 -32.97 2.68
N GLU A 534 -2.68 -31.89 2.39
CA GLU A 534 -1.43 -31.50 3.07
C GLU A 534 -1.56 -30.30 4.04
N LEU A 535 -2.74 -29.72 4.27
CA LEU A 535 -2.91 -28.70 5.34
C LEU A 535 -3.18 -29.34 6.70
N HIS A 536 -2.46 -28.87 7.73
CA HIS A 536 -2.56 -29.26 9.15
C HIS A 536 -3.94 -28.99 9.81
N GLU A 537 -5.01 -28.78 9.04
CA GLU A 537 -6.37 -28.41 9.50
C GLU A 537 -7.41 -29.55 9.33
N ALA A 538 -6.95 -30.75 8.99
CA ALA A 538 -7.79 -31.90 8.59
C ALA A 538 -8.87 -32.31 9.61
N ASP A 539 -8.66 -32.11 10.91
CA ASP A 539 -9.66 -32.44 11.94
C ASP A 539 -10.75 -31.37 12.11
N VAL A 540 -10.45 -30.12 11.72
CA VAL A 540 -11.29 -28.94 11.99
C VAL A 540 -12.31 -28.74 10.85
N GLU A 541 -11.88 -28.72 9.59
CA GLU A 541 -12.81 -28.65 8.44
C GLU A 541 -13.72 -29.89 8.31
N PHE A 542 -13.32 -31.04 8.87
CA PHE A 542 -14.14 -32.26 8.91
C PHE A 542 -15.46 -32.08 9.64
N GLY A 543 -15.52 -31.17 10.62
CA GLY A 543 -16.73 -30.84 11.37
C GLY A 543 -17.82 -30.24 10.48
N LEU A 544 -17.45 -29.25 9.65
CA LEU A 544 -18.36 -28.62 8.69
C LEU A 544 -18.75 -29.58 7.56
N ASP A 545 -17.79 -30.35 7.03
CA ASP A 545 -18.11 -31.35 5.99
C ASP A 545 -19.07 -32.42 6.48
N ARG A 546 -18.89 -32.91 7.71
CA ARG A 546 -19.82 -33.86 8.34
C ARG A 546 -21.19 -33.22 8.54
N PHE A 547 -21.22 -31.97 8.98
CA PHE A 547 -22.46 -31.22 9.14
C PHE A 547 -23.21 -31.09 7.81
N PHE A 548 -22.55 -30.64 6.74
CA PHE A 548 -23.18 -30.52 5.41
C PHE A 548 -23.70 -31.85 4.88
N ARG A 549 -22.96 -32.95 5.06
CA ARG A 549 -23.41 -34.30 4.69
C ARG A 549 -24.62 -34.77 5.51
N SER A 550 -24.86 -34.22 6.70
CA SER A 550 -25.99 -34.57 7.55
C SER A 550 -27.29 -33.85 7.17
N LEU A 551 -27.19 -32.76 6.38
CA LEU A 551 -28.33 -31.94 5.98
C LEU A 551 -29.11 -32.49 4.78
N GLY A 552 -28.52 -33.41 4.01
CA GLY A 552 -29.03 -33.92 2.72
C GLY A 552 -29.24 -35.41 2.70
#